data_AF-A0A6V2C925-F1
#
_entry.id   AF-A0A6V2C925-F1
#
_cell.length_a   1.000
_cell.length_b   1.000
_cell.length_c   1.000
_cell.angle_alpha   90.00
_cell.angle_beta   90.00
_cell.angle_gamma   90.00
#
_symmetry.space_group_name_H-M   'P 1'
#
loop_
_entity.id
_entity.type
_entity.pdbx_description
1 polymer ?
#
loop_
_entity_poly.entity_id
_entity_poly.type
_entity_poly.pdbx_seq_one_letter_code
_entity_poly.pdbx_strand_id
1 'polypeptide(L)'
;MRSFLIRRQVTALQVSYQQRFHTAAKSSSSSSRKTTLPFLSFIKPKNETCLLHRNTSTDSTTAFENYTLNVEKALMKEDEGRLFSDITQDGIKTLQGIGPIAEQTLHTLGLRTIEDLATYKFYHMAKSIQVLATTAEGTFRPVGSVMNVDGAVDKPFQTKTLKEILESPVSALRGLSEDKGAMMKDHLGLATVNDLADFKFCKWAESIAFLGKYEGKN
;
A
#
# COMPACT_ATOMS: atom_id res chain seq x y z
N MET A 1 -55.88 -18.83 13.10
CA MET A 1 -55.96 -17.60 12.30
C MET A 1 -54.96 -16.48 12.68
N ARG A 2 -53.96 -16.71 13.56
CA ARG A 2 -52.93 -15.68 13.88
C ARG A 2 -51.63 -15.78 13.05
N SER A 3 -51.39 -16.90 12.37
CA SER A 3 -50.16 -17.13 11.59
C SER A 3 -50.15 -16.44 10.21
N PHE A 4 -51.33 -16.13 9.65
CA PHE A 4 -51.45 -15.45 8.35
C PHE A 4 -51.20 -13.94 8.42
N LEU A 5 -51.37 -13.30 9.59
CA LEU A 5 -51.14 -11.86 9.73
C LEU A 5 -49.66 -11.48 9.77
N ILE A 6 -48.80 -12.37 10.27
CA ILE A 6 -47.35 -12.08 10.43
C ILE A 6 -46.63 -12.12 9.08
N ARG A 7 -47.02 -13.03 8.18
CA ARG A 7 -46.39 -13.14 6.83
C ARG A 7 -46.69 -11.94 5.93
N ARG A 8 -47.76 -11.18 6.18
CA ARG A 8 -48.13 -10.01 5.37
C ARG A 8 -47.39 -8.73 5.77
N GLN A 9 -46.90 -8.64 7.01
CA GLN A 9 -46.11 -7.50 7.50
C GLN A 9 -44.66 -7.53 6.98
N VAL A 10 -44.06 -8.72 6.84
CA VAL A 10 -42.67 -8.86 6.40
C VAL A 10 -42.47 -8.51 4.91
N THR A 11 -43.49 -8.74 4.07
CA THR A 11 -43.40 -8.43 2.62
C THR A 11 -43.55 -6.94 2.30
N ALA A 12 -44.21 -6.15 3.16
CA ALA A 12 -44.37 -4.71 2.95
C ALA A 12 -43.07 -3.91 3.20
N LEU A 13 -42.19 -4.40 4.09
CA LEU A 13 -40.90 -3.75 4.38
C LEU A 13 -39.84 -3.98 3.30
N GLN A 14 -39.96 -5.05 2.51
CA GLN A 14 -38.94 -5.37 1.50
C GLN A 14 -39.15 -4.60 0.18
N VAL A 15 -40.37 -4.13 -0.10
CA VAL A 15 -40.68 -3.36 -1.31
C VAL A 15 -40.30 -1.88 -1.18
N SER A 16 -40.34 -1.29 0.02
CA SER A 16 -39.98 0.12 0.24
C SER A 16 -38.46 0.38 0.18
N TYR A 17 -37.62 -0.64 0.40
CA TYR A 17 -36.16 -0.51 0.31
C TYR A 17 -35.67 -0.41 -1.13
N GLN A 18 -36.33 -1.07 -2.08
CA GLN A 18 -35.93 -1.06 -3.50
C GLN A 18 -36.30 0.24 -4.24
N GLN A 19 -37.22 1.05 -3.70
CA GLN A 19 -37.61 2.32 -4.33
C GLN A 19 -36.71 3.52 -3.97
N ARG A 20 -35.78 3.38 -3.00
CA ARG A 20 -34.88 4.48 -2.59
C ARG A 20 -33.53 4.53 -3.31
N PHE A 21 -33.17 3.52 -4.12
CA PHE A 21 -31.87 3.49 -4.81
C PHE A 21 -31.87 4.04 -6.25
N HIS A 22 -33.03 4.38 -6.81
CA HIS A 22 -33.13 4.85 -8.20
C HIS A 22 -33.26 6.37 -8.40
N THR A 23 -33.18 7.19 -7.34
CA THR A 23 -33.35 8.65 -7.42
C THR A 23 -32.08 9.48 -7.21
N ALA A 24 -30.88 8.89 -7.27
CA ALA A 24 -29.61 9.59 -7.03
C ALA A 24 -28.68 9.76 -8.27
N ALA A 25 -29.18 9.57 -9.50
CA ALA A 25 -28.35 9.57 -10.72
C ALA A 25 -28.71 10.66 -11.75
N LYS A 26 -29.19 11.83 -11.34
CA LYS A 26 -29.45 12.98 -12.25
C LYS A 26 -29.15 14.33 -11.58
N SER A 27 -27.88 14.72 -11.48
CA SER A 27 -27.49 16.15 -11.45
C SER A 27 -25.97 16.33 -11.55
N SER A 28 -25.44 16.38 -12.77
CA SER A 28 -24.15 17.04 -13.03
C SER A 28 -24.17 17.63 -14.43
N SER A 29 -24.94 18.71 -14.57
CA SER A 29 -25.01 19.54 -15.77
C SER A 29 -23.79 20.46 -15.84
N SER A 30 -23.07 20.31 -16.94
CA SER A 30 -22.08 21.20 -17.54
C SER A 30 -22.33 22.71 -17.34
N SER A 31 -21.35 23.43 -16.79
CA SER A 31 -21.27 24.89 -16.88
C SER A 31 -19.99 25.28 -17.63
N SER A 32 -20.16 25.51 -18.93
CA SER A 32 -19.15 26.08 -19.81
C SER A 32 -19.10 27.59 -19.57
N ARG A 33 -17.98 28.10 -19.04
CA ARG A 33 -17.66 29.53 -19.08
C ARG A 33 -16.49 29.75 -20.01
N LYS A 34 -16.84 30.31 -21.18
CA LYS A 34 -15.91 30.97 -22.10
C LYS A 34 -15.43 32.26 -21.42
N THR A 35 -14.14 32.38 -21.18
CA THR A 35 -13.50 33.67 -20.88
C THR A 35 -12.37 33.90 -21.87
N THR A 36 -12.62 34.89 -22.71
CA THR A 36 -11.76 35.59 -23.65
C THR A 36 -10.41 35.95 -23.04
N LEU A 37 -9.31 35.52 -23.67
CA LEU A 37 -7.95 36.00 -23.39
C LEU A 37 -7.64 37.19 -24.30
N PRO A 38 -7.17 38.33 -23.77
CA PRO A 38 -6.61 39.37 -24.59
C PRO A 38 -5.18 39.01 -25.04
N PHE A 39 -5.00 39.14 -26.34
CA PHE A 39 -3.76 39.12 -27.10
C PHE A 39 -2.87 40.32 -26.69
N LEU A 40 -1.73 40.08 -26.05
CA LEU A 40 -0.67 41.08 -25.90
C LEU A 40 0.73 40.48 -26.07
N SER A 41 1.30 40.79 -27.23
CA SER A 41 2.67 41.25 -27.49
C SER A 41 3.87 40.56 -26.83
N PHE A 42 4.61 39.82 -27.67
CA PHE A 42 5.97 40.17 -28.11
C PHE A 42 7.01 40.56 -27.02
N ILE A 43 7.79 39.57 -26.57
CA ILE A 43 9.15 39.79 -26.05
C ILE A 43 10.09 38.78 -26.71
N LYS A 44 11.04 39.29 -27.50
CA LYS A 44 12.18 38.55 -28.08
C LYS A 44 13.29 38.35 -27.04
N PRO A 45 14.16 37.34 -27.23
CA PRO A 45 15.00 36.75 -26.18
C PRO A 45 16.27 37.56 -25.91
N LYS A 46 16.72 37.56 -24.65
CA LYS A 46 18.08 37.95 -24.28
C LYS A 46 18.97 36.71 -24.23
N ASN A 47 19.88 36.70 -25.18
CA ASN A 47 21.18 36.06 -25.23
C ASN A 47 22.00 36.22 -23.95
N GLU A 48 22.20 35.14 -23.19
CA GLU A 48 23.28 35.05 -22.21
C GLU A 48 24.07 33.73 -22.41
N THR A 49 25.22 33.91 -23.06
CA THR A 49 26.53 33.32 -22.74
C THR A 49 26.62 31.86 -22.30
N CYS A 50 27.08 31.07 -23.26
CA CYS A 50 27.98 29.92 -23.17
C CYS A 50 28.91 29.94 -21.94
N LEU A 51 28.73 28.99 -21.02
CA LEU A 51 29.78 28.53 -20.10
C LEU A 51 29.96 27.02 -20.30
N LEU A 52 30.98 26.67 -21.08
CA LEU A 52 31.47 25.31 -21.22
C LEU A 52 32.12 24.89 -19.90
N HIS A 53 31.35 24.23 -19.02
CA HIS A 53 31.94 23.39 -17.99
C HIS A 53 32.29 22.04 -18.62
N ARG A 54 33.57 21.87 -18.92
CA ARG A 54 34.18 20.63 -19.37
C ARG A 54 34.36 19.71 -18.15
N ASN A 55 33.36 18.88 -17.86
CA ASN A 55 33.53 17.74 -16.97
C ASN A 55 34.05 16.56 -17.79
N THR A 56 35.31 16.20 -17.56
CA THR A 56 35.89 14.94 -18.01
C THR A 56 35.77 13.93 -16.87
N SER A 57 34.82 13.01 -16.96
CA SER A 57 34.90 11.72 -16.26
C SER A 57 34.60 10.60 -17.26
N THR A 58 35.64 9.82 -17.53
CA THR A 58 35.67 8.52 -18.20
C THR A 58 34.61 7.58 -17.58
N ASP A 59 33.66 7.07 -18.36
CA ASP A 59 33.75 5.85 -19.18
C ASP A 59 33.13 4.61 -18.47
N SER A 60 31.83 4.44 -18.68
CA SER A 60 31.18 3.18 -19.12
C SER A 60 29.69 3.48 -19.31
N THR A 61 29.42 4.32 -20.30
CA THR A 61 28.06 4.72 -20.64
C THR A 61 27.35 3.59 -21.37
N THR A 62 26.63 2.76 -20.63
CA THR A 62 25.44 2.12 -21.21
C THR A 62 24.49 3.23 -21.64
N ALA A 63 23.92 3.14 -22.85
CA ALA A 63 23.24 4.20 -23.60
C ALA A 63 21.93 4.78 -22.98
N PHE A 64 21.88 4.90 -21.66
CA PHE A 64 20.77 5.39 -20.84
C PHE A 64 21.17 6.63 -20.01
N GLU A 65 22.08 7.48 -20.51
CA GLU A 65 22.46 8.71 -19.79
C GLU A 65 21.23 9.58 -19.57
N ASN A 66 20.93 9.82 -18.28
CA ASN A 66 19.90 10.72 -17.75
C ASN A 66 18.47 10.17 -17.59
N TYR A 67 18.30 8.84 -17.46
CA TYR A 67 17.07 8.33 -16.85
C TYR A 67 17.25 8.22 -15.34
N THR A 68 17.04 9.31 -14.63
CA THR A 68 16.82 9.25 -13.17
C THR A 68 15.46 8.58 -12.97
N LEU A 69 15.45 7.30 -12.63
CA LEU A 69 14.21 6.64 -12.25
C LEU A 69 13.70 7.34 -10.98
N ASN A 70 12.51 7.95 -11.06
CA ASN A 70 12.03 8.77 -9.94
C ASN A 70 11.51 7.86 -8.81
N VAL A 71 12.38 7.65 -7.81
CA VAL A 71 12.08 6.95 -6.54
C VAL A 71 12.47 7.82 -5.34
N GLU A 72 12.53 9.14 -5.55
CA GLU A 72 13.03 10.18 -4.64
C GLU A 72 12.33 10.23 -3.26
N LYS A 73 11.19 9.56 -3.13
CA LYS A 73 10.41 9.49 -1.88
C LYS A 73 10.61 8.20 -1.08
N ALA A 74 11.22 7.17 -1.66
CA ALA A 74 11.40 5.89 -0.99
C ALA A 74 12.86 5.63 -0.60
N LEU A 75 13.84 6.21 -1.31
CA LEU A 75 15.26 6.02 -1.05
C LEU A 75 15.91 7.27 -0.46
N MET A 76 17.03 7.08 0.23
CA MET A 76 17.94 8.16 0.61
C MET A 76 18.63 8.75 -0.62
N LYS A 77 18.98 10.04 -0.56
CA LYS A 77 19.51 10.79 -1.70
C LYS A 77 20.81 10.20 -2.26
N GLU A 78 21.65 9.63 -1.41
CA GLU A 78 22.86 8.93 -1.83
C GLU A 78 22.62 7.65 -2.66
N ASP A 79 21.44 7.03 -2.52
CA ASP A 79 21.13 5.72 -3.12
C ASP A 79 20.22 5.81 -4.36
N GLU A 80 19.70 6.99 -4.70
CA GLU A 80 18.76 7.22 -5.82
C GLU A 80 19.33 6.83 -7.21
N GLY A 81 20.65 6.79 -7.36
CA GLY A 81 21.33 6.45 -8.62
C GLY A 81 21.75 4.99 -8.76
N ARG A 82 21.45 4.14 -7.76
CA ARG A 82 21.89 2.75 -7.70
C ARG A 82 20.88 1.80 -8.33
N LEU A 83 21.35 0.63 -8.76
CA LEU A 83 20.48 -0.43 -9.24
C LEU A 83 19.64 -0.99 -8.09
N PHE A 84 18.38 -1.31 -8.37
CA PHE A 84 17.48 -1.96 -7.42
C PHE A 84 18.04 -3.29 -6.93
N SER A 85 18.64 -4.07 -7.82
CA SER A 85 19.30 -5.33 -7.48
C SER A 85 20.40 -5.16 -6.43
N ASP A 86 21.19 -4.09 -6.51
CA ASP A 86 22.26 -3.80 -5.55
C ASP A 86 21.70 -3.35 -4.19
N ILE A 87 20.66 -2.50 -4.17
CA ILE A 87 20.14 -1.97 -2.91
C ILE A 87 19.29 -2.97 -2.12
N THR A 88 18.78 -4.06 -2.73
CA THR A 88 17.99 -5.06 -1.99
C THR A 88 18.74 -5.64 -0.79
N GLN A 89 20.06 -5.76 -0.88
CA GLN A 89 20.91 -6.31 0.16
C GLN A 89 21.35 -5.27 1.20
N ASP A 90 21.06 -4.00 0.96
CA ASP A 90 21.43 -2.93 1.88
C ASP A 90 20.52 -2.90 3.11
N GLY A 91 21.02 -2.20 4.14
CA GLY A 91 20.29 -2.00 5.37
C GLY A 91 19.02 -1.17 5.17
N ILE A 92 18.04 -1.37 6.05
CA ILE A 92 16.76 -0.64 6.01
C ILE A 92 16.91 0.90 6.06
N LYS A 93 18.03 1.44 6.55
CA LYS A 93 18.32 2.89 6.54
C LYS A 93 18.35 3.51 5.15
N THR A 94 18.59 2.72 4.12
CA THR A 94 18.52 3.17 2.72
C THR A 94 17.11 3.64 2.36
N LEU A 95 16.07 3.21 3.09
CA LEU A 95 14.71 3.71 2.93
C LEU A 95 14.49 5.04 3.67
N GLN A 96 13.90 6.01 2.97
CA GLN A 96 13.64 7.34 3.52
C GLN A 96 12.58 7.31 4.64
N GLY A 97 12.88 7.95 5.77
CA GLY A 97 11.91 8.17 6.85
C GLY A 97 11.86 7.07 7.92
N ILE A 98 12.83 6.15 7.92
CA ILE A 98 13.06 5.25 9.05
C ILE A 98 13.91 5.98 10.10
N GLY A 99 13.32 6.22 11.27
CA GLY A 99 14.04 6.75 12.44
C GLY A 99 14.77 5.65 13.21
N PRO A 100 15.68 6.01 14.14
CA PRO A 100 16.51 5.04 14.87
C PRO A 100 15.70 4.06 15.73
N ILE A 101 14.58 4.51 16.31
CA ILE A 101 13.68 3.66 17.10
C ILE A 101 12.98 2.63 16.21
N ALA A 102 12.50 3.07 15.04
CA ALA A 102 11.85 2.19 14.08
C ALA A 102 12.83 1.16 13.54
N GLU A 103 14.05 1.57 13.21
CA GLU A 103 15.13 0.69 12.79
C GLU A 103 15.44 -0.40 13.83
N GLN A 104 15.65 -0.01 15.09
CA GLN A 104 15.93 -0.95 16.17
C GLN A 104 14.78 -1.95 16.37
N THR A 105 13.54 -1.48 16.24
CA THR A 105 12.34 -2.32 16.32
C THR A 105 12.34 -3.35 15.19
N LEU A 106 12.57 -2.91 13.95
CA LEU A 106 12.65 -3.78 12.78
C LEU A 106 13.79 -4.80 12.91
N HIS A 107 14.97 -4.39 13.40
CA HIS A 107 16.08 -5.31 13.69
C HIS A 107 15.71 -6.38 14.72
N THR A 108 14.94 -6.02 15.75
CA THR A 108 14.44 -6.97 16.76
C THR A 108 13.44 -7.97 16.16
N LEU A 109 12.67 -7.55 15.16
CA LEU A 109 11.80 -8.43 14.38
C LEU A 109 12.58 -9.32 13.39
N GLY A 110 13.89 -9.09 13.23
CA GLY A 110 14.76 -9.80 12.29
C GLY A 110 14.80 -9.18 10.89
N LEU A 111 14.34 -7.94 10.73
CA LEU A 111 14.23 -7.24 9.45
C LEU A 111 15.36 -6.23 9.35
N ARG A 112 16.48 -6.63 8.73
CA ARG A 112 17.71 -5.81 8.67
C ARG A 112 17.95 -5.20 7.30
N THR A 113 17.52 -5.90 6.26
CA THR A 113 17.71 -5.50 4.87
C THR A 113 16.41 -5.12 4.18
N ILE A 114 16.51 -4.47 3.01
CA ILE A 114 15.36 -4.22 2.15
C ILE A 114 14.73 -5.55 1.72
N GLU A 115 15.53 -6.57 1.40
CA GLU A 115 15.03 -7.91 1.04
C GLU A 115 14.23 -8.57 2.18
N ASP A 116 14.65 -8.40 3.44
CA ASP A 116 13.90 -8.91 4.59
C ASP A 116 12.50 -8.27 4.68
N LEU A 117 12.40 -6.95 4.44
CA LEU A 117 11.13 -6.23 4.40
C LEU A 117 10.27 -6.67 3.21
N ALA A 118 10.89 -6.89 2.05
CA ALA A 118 10.23 -7.31 0.82
C ALA A 118 9.62 -8.71 0.95
N THR A 119 10.29 -9.61 1.68
CA THR A 119 9.88 -11.00 1.87
C THR A 119 9.16 -11.24 3.20
N TYR A 120 8.83 -10.18 3.93
CA TYR A 120 8.27 -10.29 5.28
C TYR A 120 6.91 -11.01 5.28
N LYS A 121 6.89 -12.25 5.80
CA LYS A 121 5.74 -13.15 5.72
C LYS A 121 4.44 -12.56 6.29
N PHE A 122 4.52 -11.83 7.41
CA PHE A 122 3.33 -11.32 8.09
C PHE A 122 2.70 -10.14 7.33
N TYR A 123 3.54 -9.33 6.67
CA TYR A 123 3.08 -8.31 5.74
C TYR A 123 2.33 -8.93 4.56
N HIS A 124 2.87 -9.99 3.95
CA HIS A 124 2.21 -10.68 2.83
C HIS A 124 0.87 -11.32 3.22
N MET A 125 0.79 -11.90 4.41
CA MET A 125 -0.48 -12.39 4.96
C MET A 125 -1.49 -11.26 5.12
N ALA A 126 -1.10 -10.17 5.79
CA ALA A 126 -1.95 -9.01 6.04
C ALA A 126 -2.45 -8.38 4.73
N LYS A 127 -1.53 -8.14 3.77
CA LYS A 127 -1.83 -7.62 2.44
C LYS A 127 -2.80 -8.52 1.67
N SER A 128 -2.58 -9.84 1.67
CA SER A 128 -3.47 -10.79 0.99
C SER A 128 -4.87 -10.80 1.59
N ILE A 129 -4.97 -10.76 2.92
CA ILE A 129 -6.25 -10.64 3.64
C ILE A 129 -6.93 -9.32 3.26
N GLN A 130 -6.19 -8.21 3.23
CA GLN A 130 -6.70 -6.89 2.87
C GLN A 130 -7.30 -6.89 1.45
N VAL A 131 -6.56 -7.42 0.47
CA VAL A 131 -7.01 -7.50 -0.92
C VAL A 131 -8.29 -8.34 -1.04
N LEU A 132 -8.33 -9.53 -0.44
CA LEU A 132 -9.51 -10.40 -0.49
C LEU A 132 -10.69 -9.85 0.32
N ALA A 133 -10.45 -9.08 1.37
CA ALA A 133 -11.52 -8.43 2.12
C ALA A 133 -12.29 -7.40 1.28
N THR A 134 -11.66 -6.81 0.24
CA THR A 134 -12.34 -5.90 -0.69
C THR A 134 -13.40 -6.58 -1.55
N THR A 135 -13.24 -7.88 -1.82
CA THR A 135 -14.20 -8.67 -2.61
C THR A 135 -15.22 -9.39 -1.73
N ALA A 136 -15.04 -9.37 -0.42
CA ALA A 136 -15.94 -10.02 0.53
C ALA A 136 -17.27 -9.27 0.66
N GLU A 137 -18.36 -9.94 0.27
CA GLU A 137 -19.73 -9.50 0.49
C GLU A 137 -20.31 -10.09 1.79
N GLY A 138 -21.17 -9.32 2.45
CA GLY A 138 -21.80 -9.73 3.71
C GLY A 138 -20.93 -9.53 4.95
N THR A 139 -21.51 -9.85 6.10
CA THR A 139 -20.92 -9.67 7.44
C THR A 139 -20.66 -11.00 8.15
N PHE A 140 -20.89 -12.14 7.48
CA PHE A 140 -20.85 -13.44 8.12
C PHE A 140 -20.18 -14.50 7.24
N ARG A 141 -19.44 -15.41 7.88
CA ARG A 141 -18.84 -16.59 7.25
C ARG A 141 -19.88 -17.73 7.20
N PRO A 142 -20.31 -18.21 6.02
CA PRO A 142 -21.28 -19.29 5.92
C PRO A 142 -20.88 -20.55 6.71
N VAL A 143 -21.83 -21.14 7.44
CA VAL A 143 -21.61 -22.38 8.19
C VAL A 143 -21.25 -23.50 7.21
N GLY A 144 -20.15 -24.20 7.47
CA GLY A 144 -19.65 -25.26 6.58
C GLY A 144 -18.77 -24.77 5.42
N SER A 145 -18.37 -23.49 5.38
CA SER A 145 -17.43 -23.00 4.37
C SER A 145 -16.03 -23.60 4.55
N VAL A 146 -15.55 -24.30 3.51
CA VAL A 146 -14.23 -24.94 3.44
C VAL A 146 -13.11 -23.92 3.24
N MET A 147 -13.38 -22.80 2.57
CA MET A 147 -12.39 -21.75 2.30
C MET A 147 -12.08 -20.96 3.57
N ASN A 148 -10.82 -20.95 4.00
CA ASN A 148 -10.37 -20.28 5.22
C ASN A 148 -8.90 -19.84 5.15
N VAL A 149 -8.48 -19.12 6.20
CA VAL A 149 -7.09 -18.69 6.42
C VAL A 149 -6.57 -19.19 7.77
N ASP A 150 -7.03 -20.36 8.21
CA ASP A 150 -6.79 -20.90 9.56
C ASP A 150 -5.30 -21.13 9.85
N GLY A 151 -4.48 -21.27 8.81
CA GLY A 151 -3.02 -21.35 8.92
C GLY A 151 -2.32 -20.01 9.16
N ALA A 152 -2.97 -18.88 8.81
CA ALA A 152 -2.41 -17.53 8.91
C ALA A 152 -2.82 -16.81 10.20
N VAL A 153 -3.92 -17.21 10.84
CA VAL A 153 -4.46 -16.56 12.05
C VAL A 153 -4.52 -17.52 13.23
N ASP A 154 -4.45 -16.97 14.44
CA ASP A 154 -4.60 -17.76 15.65
C ASP A 154 -6.04 -18.24 15.87
N LYS A 155 -6.19 -19.33 16.64
CA LYS A 155 -7.46 -20.02 16.92
C LYS A 155 -8.66 -19.09 17.20
N PRO A 156 -8.57 -18.06 18.05
CA PRO A 156 -9.72 -17.19 18.35
C PRO A 156 -10.17 -16.32 17.17
N PHE A 157 -9.37 -16.21 16.10
CA PHE A 157 -9.68 -15.38 14.93
C PHE A 157 -10.15 -16.21 13.72
N GLN A 158 -10.11 -17.55 13.79
CA GLN A 158 -10.45 -18.43 12.66
C GLN A 158 -11.93 -18.36 12.24
N THR A 159 -12.83 -18.03 13.18
CA THR A 159 -14.27 -17.89 12.89
C THR A 159 -14.66 -16.51 12.36
N LYS A 160 -13.73 -15.55 12.39
CA LYS A 160 -13.98 -14.17 11.97
C LYS A 160 -13.96 -14.04 10.45
N THR A 161 -14.64 -13.01 9.95
CA THR A 161 -14.56 -12.58 8.55
C THR A 161 -13.21 -11.89 8.28
N LEU A 162 -12.81 -11.81 7.00
CA LEU A 162 -11.55 -11.15 6.63
C LEU A 162 -11.51 -9.68 7.08
N LYS A 163 -12.66 -8.98 7.07
CA LYS A 163 -12.77 -7.59 7.54
C LYS A 163 -12.53 -7.47 9.04
N GLU A 164 -13.11 -8.36 9.84
CA GLU A 164 -12.87 -8.39 11.29
C GLU A 164 -11.43 -8.82 11.64
N ILE A 165 -10.79 -9.64 10.80
CA ILE A 165 -9.37 -9.98 10.96
C ILE A 165 -8.49 -8.74 10.71
N LEU A 166 -8.82 -7.89 9.74
CA LEU A 166 -8.08 -6.65 9.48
C LEU A 166 -8.12 -5.68 10.66
N GLU A 167 -9.26 -5.60 11.35
CA GLU A 167 -9.45 -4.77 12.54
C GLU A 167 -8.84 -5.39 13.81
N SER A 168 -8.44 -6.66 13.74
CA SER A 168 -7.81 -7.36 14.87
C SER A 168 -6.35 -6.91 15.06
N PRO A 169 -5.79 -7.05 16.28
CA PRO A 169 -4.40 -6.67 16.54
C PRO A 169 -3.43 -7.49 15.69
N VAL A 170 -2.20 -6.97 15.46
CA VAL A 170 -1.19 -7.68 14.66
C VAL A 170 -0.85 -9.07 15.22
N SER A 171 -0.94 -9.24 16.56
CA SER A 171 -0.77 -10.54 17.24
C SER A 171 -1.83 -11.58 16.90
N ALA A 172 -2.91 -11.21 16.20
CA ALA A 172 -3.87 -12.17 15.66
C ALA A 172 -3.27 -13.07 14.56
N LEU A 173 -2.16 -12.63 13.94
CA LEU A 173 -1.43 -13.41 12.95
C LEU A 173 -0.61 -14.50 13.62
N ARG A 174 -0.81 -15.74 13.17
CA ARG A 174 -0.19 -16.91 13.76
C ARG A 174 1.33 -16.84 13.67
N GLY A 175 1.99 -16.97 14.81
CA GLY A 175 3.45 -16.95 14.93
C GLY A 175 4.06 -15.57 15.19
N LEU A 176 3.23 -14.53 15.34
CA LEU A 176 3.64 -13.26 15.91
C LEU A 176 3.28 -13.25 17.40
N SER A 177 4.26 -13.10 18.29
CA SER A 177 3.99 -13.03 19.73
C SER A 177 3.33 -11.71 20.11
N GLU A 178 2.61 -11.71 21.24
CA GLU A 178 2.00 -10.49 21.78
C GLU A 178 3.03 -9.39 22.05
N ASP A 179 4.20 -9.74 22.59
CA ASP A 179 5.31 -8.81 22.83
C ASP A 179 5.76 -8.11 21.54
N LYS A 180 5.92 -8.87 20.44
CA LYS A 180 6.29 -8.31 19.14
C LYS A 180 5.18 -7.42 18.59
N GLY A 181 3.92 -7.81 18.77
CA GLY A 181 2.76 -6.99 18.42
C GLY A 181 2.73 -5.66 19.19
N ALA A 182 3.02 -5.68 20.49
CA ALA A 182 3.10 -4.48 21.31
C ALA A 182 4.23 -3.55 20.84
N MET A 183 5.42 -4.09 20.57
CA MET A 183 6.54 -3.30 20.02
C MET A 183 6.20 -2.65 18.67
N MET A 184 5.54 -3.38 17.77
CA MET A 184 5.09 -2.83 16.48
C MET A 184 4.08 -1.69 16.67
N LYS A 185 3.16 -1.83 17.61
CA LYS A 185 2.20 -0.79 17.94
C LYS A 185 2.88 0.45 18.52
N ASP A 186 3.75 0.28 19.52
CA ASP A 186 4.31 1.38 20.30
C ASP A 186 5.41 2.14 19.55
N HIS A 187 6.19 1.46 18.69
CA HIS A 187 7.34 2.05 18.01
C HIS A 187 7.12 2.31 16.52
N LEU A 188 6.27 1.52 15.84
CA LEU A 188 5.99 1.66 14.41
C LEU A 188 4.59 2.22 14.13
N GLY A 189 3.73 2.34 15.16
CA GLY A 189 2.35 2.78 15.01
C GLY A 189 1.45 1.73 14.33
N LEU A 190 1.85 0.45 14.33
CA LEU A 190 1.14 -0.64 13.68
C LEU A 190 0.28 -1.39 14.70
N ALA A 191 -0.96 -0.95 14.90
CA ALA A 191 -1.84 -1.53 15.91
C ALA A 191 -2.60 -2.75 15.37
N THR A 192 -3.03 -2.70 14.11
CA THR A 192 -3.93 -3.67 13.50
C THR A 192 -3.29 -4.42 12.34
N VAL A 193 -3.88 -5.55 11.95
CA VAL A 193 -3.47 -6.28 10.74
C VAL A 193 -3.61 -5.38 9.50
N ASN A 194 -4.61 -4.49 9.47
CA ASN A 194 -4.74 -3.51 8.39
C ASN A 194 -3.57 -2.52 8.34
N ASP A 195 -3.12 -2.00 9.48
CA ASP A 195 -1.96 -1.10 9.53
C ASP A 195 -0.70 -1.79 9.01
N LEU A 196 -0.53 -3.07 9.34
CA LEU A 196 0.58 -3.87 8.81
C LEU A 196 0.45 -4.07 7.29
N ALA A 197 -0.75 -4.35 6.76
CA ALA A 197 -0.98 -4.43 5.32
C ALA A 197 -0.64 -3.11 4.61
N ASP A 198 -0.89 -1.98 5.28
CA ASP A 198 -0.61 -0.65 4.76
C ASP A 198 0.80 -0.12 5.02
N PHE A 199 1.67 -0.93 5.62
CA PHE A 199 3.00 -0.51 6.02
C PHE A 199 3.88 -0.11 4.83
N LYS A 200 4.13 1.20 4.70
CA LYS A 200 4.79 1.80 3.53
C LYS A 200 6.17 1.23 3.21
N PHE A 201 6.97 0.89 4.21
CA PHE A 201 8.34 0.41 4.00
C PHE A 201 8.36 -0.98 3.37
N CYS A 202 7.44 -1.86 3.77
CA CYS A 202 7.26 -3.16 3.10
C CYS A 202 6.77 -2.99 1.66
N LYS A 203 5.84 -2.05 1.40
CA LYS A 203 5.37 -1.75 0.03
C LYS A 203 6.51 -1.30 -0.89
N TRP A 204 7.35 -0.39 -0.40
CA TRP A 204 8.53 0.07 -1.15
C TRP A 204 9.54 -1.04 -1.36
N ALA A 205 9.90 -1.76 -0.30
CA ALA A 205 10.85 -2.87 -0.37
C ALA A 205 10.40 -3.97 -1.34
N GLU A 206 9.13 -4.39 -1.26
CA GLU A 206 8.54 -5.36 -2.19
C GLU A 206 8.62 -4.88 -3.64
N SER A 207 8.33 -3.59 -3.89
CA SER A 207 8.38 -3.00 -5.23
C SER A 207 9.81 -2.95 -5.77
N ILE A 208 10.77 -2.52 -4.95
CA ILE A 208 12.20 -2.48 -5.29
C ILE A 208 12.71 -3.88 -5.60
N ALA A 209 12.50 -4.85 -4.72
CA ALA A 209 12.95 -6.22 -4.91
C ALA A 209 12.28 -6.91 -6.11
N PHE A 210 11.01 -6.59 -6.38
CA PHE A 210 10.32 -7.11 -7.57
C PHE A 210 10.88 -6.50 -8.87
N LEU A 211 11.02 -5.18 -8.94
CA LEU A 211 11.54 -4.49 -10.12
C LEU A 211 13.02 -4.80 -10.39
N GLY A 212 13.82 -5.02 -9.34
CA GLY A 212 15.21 -5.46 -9.46
C GLY A 212 15.40 -6.73 -10.28
N LYS A 213 14.38 -7.59 -10.38
CA LYS A 213 14.40 -8.81 -11.22
C LYS A 213 14.36 -8.51 -12.72
N TYR A 214 13.88 -7.33 -13.09
CA TYR A 214 13.67 -6.89 -14.48
C TYR A 214 14.67 -5.81 -14.90
N GLU A 215 15.67 -5.52 -14.08
CA GLU A 215 16.76 -4.63 -14.48
C GLU A 215 17.58 -5.27 -15.60
N GLY A 216 17.89 -4.47 -16.61
CA GLY A 216 18.87 -4.85 -17.62
C GLY A 216 20.22 -5.01 -16.94
N LYS A 217 20.75 -6.24 -16.92
CA LYS A 217 22.15 -6.47 -16.52
C LYS A 217 23.02 -5.85 -17.60
N ASN A 218 23.62 -4.71 -17.29
CA ASN A 218 24.66 -4.10 -18.11
C ASN A 218 25.99 -4.84 -17.91
#